data_AF-A0A943V1H4-F1
#
_entry.id   AF-A0A943V1H4-F1
#
_cell.length_a   1.000
_cell.length_b   1.000
_cell.length_c   1.000
_cell.angle_alpha   90.00
_cell.angle_beta   90.00
_cell.angle_gamma   90.00
#
_symmetry.space_group_name_H-M   'P 1'
#
loop_
_entity.id
_entity.type
_entity.pdbx_description
1 polymer ?
#
loop_
_entity_poly.entity_id
_entity_poly.type
_entity_poly.pdbx_seq_one_letter_code
_entity_poly.pdbx_strand_id
1 'polypeptide(L)'
;VVVERCYRQKRGGYIDYAKESGVENPSQYWHLIESWSGRSAPDKVFGRSIVCGELIFWMAEASRAVSPQVLERLKDDVLRDPDNRSRGNTLIGDVCFDAIARVVEAFDA
;
A
#
# COMPACT_ATOMS: atom_id res chain seq x y z
N VAL A 1 3.99 -5.82 10.98
CA VAL A 1 2.99 -6.32 11.98
C VAL A 1 1.71 -5.48 11.95
N VAL A 2 1.78 -4.20 11.60
CA VAL A 2 0.64 -3.28 11.62
C VAL A 2 -0.31 -3.46 10.43
N VAL A 3 0.21 -3.77 9.23
CA VAL A 3 -0.58 -3.94 8.00
C VAL A 3 -1.49 -5.17 8.03
N GLU A 4 -1.01 -6.29 8.58
CA GLU A 4 -1.72 -7.58 8.57
C GLU A 4 -3.03 -7.58 9.36
N ARG A 5 -3.15 -6.78 10.42
CA ARG A 5 -4.31 -6.84 11.33
C ARG A 5 -5.35 -5.75 11.12
N CYS A 6 -4.98 -4.61 10.52
CA CYS A 6 -5.86 -3.45 10.50
C CYS A 6 -6.23 -2.94 9.10
N TYR A 7 -5.40 -3.17 8.08
CA TYR A 7 -5.57 -2.47 6.79
C TYR A 7 -5.65 -3.38 5.56
N ARG A 8 -5.62 -4.70 5.76
CA ARG A 8 -5.79 -5.65 4.66
C ARG A 8 -7.16 -5.52 4.00
N GLN A 9 -7.18 -5.35 2.69
CA GLN A 9 -8.40 -5.36 1.90
C GLN A 9 -9.14 -6.69 2.10
N LYS A 10 -10.44 -6.62 2.41
CA LYS A 10 -11.27 -7.81 2.71
C LYS A 10 -11.87 -8.48 1.46
N ARG A 11 -12.06 -7.72 0.37
CA ARG A 11 -12.71 -8.15 -0.89
C ARG A 11 -12.37 -7.17 -2.02
N GLY A 12 -12.59 -7.56 -3.28
CA GLY A 12 -12.30 -6.68 -4.43
C GLY A 12 -10.84 -6.73 -4.86
N GLY A 13 -10.51 -6.09 -5.98
CA GLY A 13 -9.13 -5.79 -6.39
C GLY A 13 -8.20 -7.01 -6.37
N TYR A 14 -7.06 -6.89 -5.65
CA TYR A 14 -6.08 -7.99 -5.59
C TYR A 14 -6.61 -9.24 -4.88
N ILE A 15 -7.61 -9.13 -4.00
CA ILE A 15 -8.22 -10.28 -3.32
C ILE A 15 -9.05 -11.13 -4.28
N ASP A 16 -9.77 -10.50 -5.20
CA ASP A 16 -10.53 -11.24 -6.22
C ASP A 16 -9.57 -11.89 -7.22
N TYR A 17 -8.52 -11.17 -7.62
CA TYR A 17 -7.46 -11.74 -8.46
C TYR A 17 -6.73 -12.92 -7.78
N ALA A 18 -6.50 -12.86 -6.47
CA ALA A 18 -5.91 -13.96 -5.73
C ALA A 18 -6.80 -15.21 -5.78
N LYS A 19 -8.12 -15.06 -5.63
CA LYS A 19 -9.07 -16.17 -5.75
C LYS A 19 -9.08 -16.76 -7.16
N GLU A 20 -9.10 -15.92 -8.19
CA GLU A 20 -9.02 -16.35 -9.60
C GLU A 20 -7.73 -17.11 -9.88
N SER A 21 -6.63 -16.71 -9.24
CA SER A 21 -5.30 -17.33 -9.36
C SER A 21 -5.12 -18.56 -8.46
N GLY A 22 -6.12 -18.98 -7.69
CA GLY A 22 -6.02 -20.10 -6.74
C GLY A 22 -5.11 -19.82 -5.54
N VAL A 23 -4.82 -18.56 -5.24
CA VAL A 23 -3.98 -18.13 -4.14
C VAL A 23 -4.83 -17.88 -2.91
N GLU A 24 -4.74 -18.79 -1.94
CA GLU A 24 -5.34 -18.62 -0.63
C GLU A 24 -4.45 -17.73 0.24
N ASN A 25 -5.03 -16.72 0.87
CA ASN A 25 -4.33 -15.82 1.79
C ASN A 25 -3.11 -15.09 1.16
N PRO A 26 -3.29 -14.26 0.12
CA PRO A 26 -2.18 -13.55 -0.53
C PRO A 26 -1.37 -12.70 0.45
N SER A 27 -0.04 -12.81 0.39
CA SER A 27 0.91 -12.03 1.19
C SER A 27 1.06 -10.59 0.65
N GLN A 28 1.68 -9.70 1.42
CA GLN A 28 2.01 -8.35 0.94
C GLN A 28 2.98 -8.39 -0.25
N TYR A 29 3.92 -9.33 -0.25
CA TYR A 29 4.80 -9.57 -1.40
C TYR A 29 3.98 -9.96 -2.64
N TRP A 30 3.05 -10.90 -2.49
CA TRP A 30 2.19 -11.33 -3.60
C TRP A 30 1.33 -10.17 -4.12
N HIS A 31 0.76 -9.36 -3.22
CA HIS A 31 0.00 -8.17 -3.59
C HIS A 31 0.83 -7.18 -4.42
N LEU A 32 2.07 -6.88 -4.00
CA LEU A 32 2.92 -5.97 -4.75
C LEU A 32 3.45 -6.57 -6.05
N ILE A 33 4.10 -7.74 -5.97
CA ILE A 33 4.90 -8.29 -7.06
C ILE A 33 4.02 -9.05 -8.05
N GLU A 34 3.22 -10.00 -7.57
CA GLU A 34 2.43 -10.88 -8.44
C GLU A 34 1.14 -10.21 -8.92
N SER A 35 0.52 -9.38 -8.07
CA SER A 35 -0.72 -8.69 -8.42
C SER A 35 -0.48 -7.33 -9.07
N TRP A 36 0.18 -6.39 -8.40
CA TRP A 36 0.32 -5.04 -8.95
C TRP A 36 1.37 -4.97 -10.07
N SER A 37 2.61 -5.41 -9.79
CA SER A 37 3.72 -5.34 -10.75
C SER A 37 3.52 -6.29 -11.93
N GLY A 38 3.19 -7.56 -11.67
CA GLY A 38 2.95 -8.57 -12.70
C GLY A 38 1.80 -8.26 -13.66
N ARG A 39 0.88 -7.36 -13.28
CA ARG A 39 -0.23 -6.88 -14.13
C ARG A 39 0.00 -5.49 -14.71
N SER A 40 1.12 -4.84 -14.39
CA SER A 40 1.50 -3.54 -14.92
C SER A 40 2.33 -3.69 -16.19
N ALA A 41 2.35 -2.65 -17.03
CA ALA A 41 3.25 -2.61 -18.17
C ALA A 41 4.73 -2.60 -17.70
N PRO A 42 5.68 -3.18 -18.45
CA PRO A 42 7.09 -3.26 -18.05
C PRO A 42 7.75 -1.89 -17.77
N ASP A 43 7.26 -0.85 -18.42
CA ASP A 43 7.72 0.54 -18.30
C ASP A 43 6.85 1.38 -17.36
N LYS A 44 5.91 0.75 -16.63
CA LYS A 44 5.02 1.45 -15.74
C LYS A 44 5.79 2.03 -14.56
N VAL A 45 5.93 3.35 -14.57
CA VAL A 45 6.58 4.09 -13.47
C VAL A 45 5.69 4.05 -12.22
N PHE A 46 6.34 3.84 -11.07
CA PHE A 46 5.72 4.01 -9.77
C PHE A 46 5.27 5.47 -9.60
N GLY A 47 3.95 5.70 -9.52
CA GLY A 47 3.37 7.03 -9.57
C GLY A 47 2.05 7.12 -8.82
N ARG A 48 1.48 8.33 -8.71
CA ARG A 48 0.19 8.58 -8.02
C ARG A 48 -1.01 7.87 -8.67
N SER A 49 -0.82 7.18 -9.79
CA SER A 49 -1.81 6.22 -10.32
C SER A 49 -2.04 5.01 -9.41
N ILE A 50 -1.14 4.75 -8.46
CA ILE A 50 -1.32 3.73 -7.42
C ILE A 50 -2.21 4.33 -6.35
N VAL A 51 -3.45 3.82 -6.24
CA VAL A 51 -4.46 4.32 -5.30
C VAL A 51 -4.73 3.37 -4.12
N CYS A 52 -4.01 2.24 -4.07
CA CYS A 52 -4.16 1.25 -3.01
C CYS A 52 -3.42 1.71 -1.76
N GLY A 53 -4.15 2.24 -0.77
CA GLY A 53 -3.55 2.72 0.48
C GLY A 53 -2.79 1.62 1.23
N GLU A 54 -3.22 0.35 1.14
CA GLU A 54 -2.57 -0.76 1.84
C GLU A 54 -1.15 -0.97 1.33
N LEU A 55 -1.02 -0.95 0.00
CA LEU A 55 0.26 -1.09 -0.66
C LEU A 55 1.19 0.07 -0.31
N ILE A 56 0.67 1.31 -0.38
CA ILE A 56 1.44 2.52 -0.07
C ILE A 56 1.91 2.52 1.39
N PHE A 57 1.03 2.17 2.34
CA PHE A 57 1.39 2.09 3.75
C PHE A 57 2.48 1.04 3.99
N TRP A 58 2.33 -0.15 3.40
CA TRP A 58 3.33 -1.21 3.51
C TRP A 58 4.69 -0.79 2.94
N MET A 59 4.71 -0.14 1.76
CA MET A 59 5.96 0.34 1.16
C MET A 59 6.64 1.40 2.04
N ALA A 60 5.87 2.30 2.67
CA ALA A 60 6.43 3.28 3.60
C ALA A 60 7.04 2.62 4.84
N GLU A 61 6.39 1.60 5.40
CA GLU A 61 6.90 0.81 6.53
C GLU A 61 8.19 0.07 6.14
N ALA A 62 8.17 -0.65 5.01
CA ALA A 62 9.26 -1.49 4.53
C ALA A 62 10.52 -0.68 4.14
N SER A 63 10.34 0.46 3.47
CA SER A 63 11.43 1.36 3.07
C SER A 63 11.93 2.25 4.20
N ARG A 64 11.22 2.31 5.33
CA ARG A 64 11.44 3.29 6.40
C ARG A 64 11.35 4.75 5.93
N ALA A 65 10.65 5.01 4.83
CA ALA A 65 10.43 6.36 4.31
C ALA A 65 9.68 7.26 5.30
N VAL A 66 8.87 6.66 6.17
CA VAL A 66 8.11 7.35 7.23
C VAL A 66 8.46 6.72 8.58
N SER A 67 8.60 7.56 9.61
CA SER A 67 8.94 7.06 10.95
C SER A 67 7.82 6.21 11.55
N PRO A 68 8.13 5.20 12.38
CA PRO A 68 7.12 4.35 13.01
C PRO A 68 6.07 5.13 13.79
N GLN A 69 6.45 6.22 14.47
CA GLN A 69 5.51 7.04 15.26
C GLN A 69 4.51 7.80 14.38
N VAL A 70 4.91 8.19 13.16
CA VAL A 70 4.00 8.83 12.19
C VAL A 70 3.05 7.80 11.59
N LEU A 71 3.56 6.62 11.22
CA LEU A 71 2.73 5.52 10.72
C LEU A 71 1.68 5.07 11.74
N GLU A 72 2.03 5.03 13.02
CA GLU A 72 1.11 4.63 14.07
C GLU A 72 -0.03 5.64 14.26
N ARG A 73 0.27 6.95 14.24
CA ARG A 73 -0.75 8.01 14.28
C ARG A 73 -1.63 8.00 13.04
N LEU A 74 -1.03 7.83 11.86
CA LEU A 74 -1.76 7.74 10.60
C LEU A 74 -2.75 6.57 10.63
N LYS A 75 -2.32 5.41 11.16
CA LYS A 75 -3.21 4.27 11.36
C LYS A 75 -4.41 4.64 12.23
N ASP A 76 -4.18 5.29 13.36
CA ASP A 76 -5.28 5.69 14.26
C ASP A 76 -6.24 6.66 13.57
N ASP A 77 -5.74 7.64 12.81
CA ASP A 77 -6.55 8.62 12.08
C ASP A 77 -7.42 7.97 10.98
N VAL A 78 -6.89 6.95 10.31
CA VAL A 78 -7.60 6.13 9.33
C VAL A 78 -8.66 5.26 10.01
N LEU A 79 -8.33 4.65 11.15
CA LEU A 79 -9.25 3.80 11.92
C LEU A 79 -10.39 4.57 12.60
N ARG A 80 -10.36 5.91 12.63
CA ARG A 80 -11.51 6.71 13.08
C ARG A 80 -12.75 6.59 12.19
N ASP A 81 -12.58 6.21 10.92
CA ASP A 81 -13.69 5.99 9.98
C ASP A 81 -13.33 4.80 9.05
N PRO A 82 -13.38 3.56 9.57
CA PRO A 82 -12.85 2.38 8.89
C PRO A 82 -13.63 2.00 7.63
N ASP A 83 -14.89 2.43 7.52
CA ASP A 83 -15.74 2.17 6.35
C ASP A 83 -15.47 3.16 5.21
N ASN A 84 -14.88 4.33 5.50
CA ASN A 84 -14.52 5.33 4.51
C ASN A 84 -13.12 5.10 3.93
N ARG A 85 -13.02 4.05 3.11
CA ARG A 85 -11.77 3.66 2.45
C ARG A 85 -11.17 4.77 1.60
N SER A 86 -11.99 5.60 0.95
CA SER A 86 -11.53 6.70 0.10
C SER A 86 -10.76 7.74 0.92
N ARG A 87 -11.33 8.16 2.06
CA ARG A 87 -10.65 9.05 3.01
C ARG A 87 -9.36 8.42 3.53
N GLY A 88 -9.41 7.15 3.94
CA GLY A 88 -8.23 6.43 4.42
C GLY A 88 -7.10 6.38 3.39
N ASN A 89 -7.41 6.01 2.15
CA ASN A 89 -6.44 6.00 1.05
C ASN A 89 -5.86 7.38 0.77
N THR A 90 -6.67 8.44 0.86
CA THR A 90 -6.22 9.83 0.68
C THR A 90 -5.20 10.22 1.75
N LEU A 91 -5.55 10.00 3.03
CA LEU A 91 -4.64 10.28 4.16
C LEU A 91 -3.31 9.54 4.02
N ILE A 92 -3.36 8.26 3.63
CA ILE A 92 -2.15 7.47 3.41
C ILE A 92 -1.35 8.01 2.23
N GLY A 93 -2.00 8.34 1.11
CA GLY A 93 -1.34 8.93 -0.03
C GLY A 93 -0.59 10.22 0.34
N ASP A 94 -1.26 11.12 1.05
CA ASP A 94 -0.69 12.42 1.43
C ASP A 94 0.52 12.30 2.38
N VAL A 95 0.49 11.34 3.31
CA VAL A 95 1.57 11.15 4.28
C VAL A 95 2.72 10.31 3.73
N CYS A 96 2.41 9.25 2.99
CA CYS A 96 3.38 8.20 2.66
C CYS A 96 3.92 8.32 1.23
N PHE A 97 3.11 8.74 0.25
CA PHE A 97 3.52 8.64 -1.17
C PHE A 97 4.74 9.52 -1.46
N ASP A 98 4.70 10.79 -1.05
CA ASP A 98 5.80 11.73 -1.30
C ASP A 98 7.07 11.34 -0.51
N ALA A 99 6.91 10.73 0.66
CA ALA A 99 8.03 10.21 1.43
C ALA A 99 8.72 9.05 0.72
N ILE A 100 7.95 8.11 0.15
CA ILE A 100 8.48 6.99 -0.62
C ILE A 100 9.17 7.50 -1.89
N ALA A 101 8.54 8.42 -2.63
CA ALA A 101 9.11 8.97 -3.85
C ALA A 101 10.51 9.56 -3.63
N ARG A 102 10.71 10.31 -2.53
CA ARG A 102 12.04 10.85 -2.16
C ARG A 102 13.08 9.78 -1.88
N VAL A 103 12.69 8.65 -1.28
CA VAL A 103 13.62 7.53 -1.03
C VAL A 103 14.04 6.87 -2.33
N VAL A 104 13.10 6.70 -3.27
CA VAL A 104 13.38 6.13 -4.60
C VAL A 104 14.26 7.07 -5.42
N GLU A 105 13.90 8.34 -5.51
CA GLU A 105 14.68 9.36 -6.23
C GLU A 105 16.11 9.50 -5.69
N ALA A 106 16.30 9.40 -4.37
CA ALA A 106 17.63 9.41 -3.75
C ALA A 106 18.46 8.15 -4.03
N PHE A 107 17.82 7.03 -4.39
CA PHE A 107 18.51 5.79 -4.76
C PHE A 107 18.97 5.80 -6.22
N ASP A 108 18.26 6.50 -7.09
CA ASP A 108 18.58 6.62 -8.52
C ASP A 108 19.62 7.74 -8.82
N ALA A 109 19.98 8.54 -7.82
CA ALA A 109 20.93 9.67 -7.90
C ALA A 109 22.36 9.28 -7.52
#